data_AF-A0A952I3W3-F1
#
_entry.id   AF-A0A952I3W3-F1
#
_cell.length_a   1.000
_cell.length_b   1.000
_cell.length_c   1.000
_cell.angle_alpha   90.00
_cell.angle_beta   90.00
_cell.angle_gamma   90.00
#
_symmetry.space_group_name_H-M   'P 1'
#
loop_
_entity.id
_entity.type
_entity.pdbx_description
1 polymer ?
#
loop_
_entity_poly.entity_id
_entity_poly.type
_entity_poly.pdbx_seq_one_letter_code
_entity_poly.pdbx_strand_id
1 'polypeptide(L)'
;MKLTTGSWLLLITLLSFLGLSENSIDDQSRWPKPLGDARLSLIAYATSYQDLYGVNGAGPGHLPCPDTDDTDSPSLPLKAGPNPPCGSGRYAIGLLPSYIQFSDQSYRFLSPADGRLWYVVSSNFINNPVNRLVNLSVADTTLREAVAFLVQLPNSMAQMQAQALLEQVFSQQPLLPMAASRLARYPTVTLYASDFIHSAALRVATWAVRRLSKAGERRCAQQGASCKPYLEQVCADEGSEQNRFSGVGFLIWLTTDLSDSDCEDSLDQIIDNTELSHRHWFLRNRWYESLGLIVDTNCRAAERSHCQFRVLKKYSIDNDKVWIGLSPENAQ
;
A
#
# COMPACT_ATOMS: atom_id res chain seq x y z
N MET A 1 17.42 9.21 16.26
CA MET A 1 16.43 8.68 17.22
C MET A 1 16.66 7.18 17.35
N LYS A 2 17.00 6.66 18.53
CA LYS A 2 17.16 5.20 18.73
C LYS A 2 15.78 4.57 18.53
N LEU A 3 15.62 3.74 17.50
CA LEU A 3 14.41 2.92 17.34
C LEU A 3 14.37 1.94 18.50
N THR A 4 13.47 2.19 19.45
CA THR A 4 13.21 1.30 20.58
C THR A 4 12.32 0.14 20.12
N THR A 5 12.37 -0.95 20.87
CA THR A 5 11.58 -2.19 20.72
C THR A 5 10.07 -1.98 20.50
N GLY A 6 9.54 -0.78 20.77
CA GLY A 6 8.14 -0.42 20.49
C GLY A 6 7.76 -0.33 19.01
N SER A 7 8.72 -0.09 18.09
CA SER A 7 8.41 0.06 16.66
C SER A 7 8.04 -1.28 15.99
N TRP A 8 8.61 -2.39 16.47
CA TRP A 8 8.25 -3.76 16.05
C TRP A 8 6.88 -4.19 16.58
N LEU A 9 6.52 -3.80 17.81
CA LEU A 9 5.19 -4.04 18.36
C LEU A 9 4.11 -3.24 17.62
N LEU A 10 4.41 -2.01 17.18
CA LEU A 10 3.49 -1.21 16.36
C LEU A 10 3.26 -1.85 14.99
N LEU A 11 4.30 -2.43 14.38
CA LEU A 11 4.20 -3.22 13.15
C LEU A 11 3.34 -4.48 13.38
N ILE A 12 3.56 -5.26 14.44
CA ILE A 12 2.78 -6.46 14.75
C ILE A 12 1.31 -6.13 15.04
N THR A 13 1.04 -5.05 15.79
CA THR A 13 -0.34 -4.62 16.07
C THR A 13 -1.03 -4.11 14.81
N LEU A 14 -0.29 -3.44 13.91
CA LEU A 14 -0.78 -3.10 12.57
C LEU A 14 -1.03 -4.34 11.71
N LEU A 15 -0.16 -5.34 11.74
CA LEU A 15 -0.34 -6.59 10.99
C LEU A 15 -1.57 -7.38 11.50
N SER A 16 -1.83 -7.37 12.81
CA SER A 16 -3.05 -7.93 13.41
C SER A 16 -4.31 -7.13 13.09
N PHE A 17 -4.22 -5.79 12.96
CA PHE A 17 -5.33 -4.92 12.54
C PHE A 17 -5.59 -4.96 11.03
N LEU A 18 -4.54 -5.19 10.22
CA LEU A 18 -4.61 -5.25 8.76
C LEU A 18 -5.14 -6.59 8.24
N GLY A 19 -5.57 -7.49 9.13
CA GLY A 19 -6.17 -8.78 8.79
C GLY A 19 -5.47 -9.46 7.62
N LEU A 20 -4.13 -9.41 7.64
CA LEU A 20 -3.33 -10.31 6.82
C LEU A 20 -3.83 -11.69 7.20
N SER A 21 -4.51 -12.33 6.26
CA SER A 21 -5.01 -13.69 6.42
C SER A 21 -3.91 -14.50 7.10
N GLU A 22 -4.23 -15.16 8.22
CA GLU A 22 -3.29 -16.02 8.95
C GLU A 22 -2.55 -16.97 7.98
N ASN A 23 -3.22 -17.38 6.89
CA ASN A 23 -2.67 -18.19 5.80
C ASN A 23 -1.47 -17.58 5.05
N SER A 24 -1.28 -16.25 5.05
CA SER A 24 -0.13 -15.59 4.38
C SER A 24 1.08 -15.40 5.30
N ILE A 25 0.90 -15.50 6.63
CA ILE A 25 1.98 -15.32 7.61
C ILE A 25 2.50 -16.68 8.10
N ASP A 26 1.67 -17.73 8.10
CA ASP A 26 2.02 -19.06 8.62
C ASP A 26 3.08 -19.82 7.79
N ASP A 27 3.40 -19.35 6.57
CA ASP A 27 4.39 -20.00 5.69
C ASP A 27 5.84 -19.48 5.89
N GLN A 28 6.12 -18.73 6.97
CA GLN A 28 7.48 -18.21 7.24
C GLN A 28 8.53 -19.34 7.40
N SER A 29 8.12 -20.54 7.79
CA SER A 29 9.03 -21.68 7.94
C SER A 29 9.54 -22.26 6.61
N ARG A 30 8.91 -21.89 5.48
CA ARG A 30 9.23 -22.45 4.16
C ARG A 30 10.44 -21.84 3.49
N TRP A 31 10.82 -20.62 3.86
CA TRP A 31 11.90 -19.90 3.19
C TRP A 31 13.09 -19.66 4.13
N PRO A 32 14.33 -19.60 3.60
CA PRO A 32 15.43 -19.04 4.35
C PRO A 32 15.06 -17.67 4.92
N LYS A 33 15.43 -17.42 6.19
CA LYS A 33 15.06 -16.22 6.93
C LYS A 33 15.24 -14.90 6.13
N PRO A 34 16.36 -14.65 5.43
CA PRO A 34 16.52 -13.44 4.62
C PRO A 34 15.42 -13.23 3.57
N LEU A 35 14.99 -14.30 2.90
CA LEU A 35 13.94 -14.25 1.87
C LEU A 35 12.56 -13.97 2.48
N GLY A 36 12.25 -14.60 3.62
CA GLY A 36 11.02 -14.33 4.36
C GLY A 36 10.95 -12.90 4.87
N ASP A 37 12.01 -12.41 5.50
CA ASP A 37 12.11 -11.06 6.05
C ASP A 37 12.02 -10.00 4.93
N ALA A 38 12.69 -10.23 3.79
CA ALA A 38 12.61 -9.35 2.63
C ALA A 38 11.21 -9.33 2.01
N ARG A 39 10.54 -10.48 1.89
CA ARG A 39 9.16 -10.56 1.39
C ARG A 39 8.22 -9.71 2.24
N LEU A 40 8.27 -9.89 3.55
CA LEU A 40 7.42 -9.14 4.49
C LEU A 40 7.73 -7.65 4.45
N SER A 41 9.01 -7.29 4.35
CA SER A 41 9.42 -5.88 4.20
C SER A 41 8.91 -5.26 2.90
N LEU A 42 8.95 -5.98 1.77
CA LEU A 42 8.39 -5.48 0.51
C LEU A 42 6.86 -5.29 0.58
N ILE A 43 6.14 -6.22 1.21
CA ILE A 43 4.69 -6.10 1.43
C ILE A 43 4.40 -4.90 2.35
N ALA A 44 5.12 -4.76 3.45
CA ALA A 44 4.95 -3.63 4.38
C ALA A 44 5.30 -2.30 3.70
N TYR A 45 6.35 -2.23 2.89
CA TYR A 45 6.69 -1.05 2.10
C TYR A 45 5.58 -0.69 1.11
N ALA A 46 5.12 -1.65 0.30
CA ALA A 46 4.08 -1.41 -0.70
C ALA A 46 2.78 -0.91 -0.05
N THR A 47 2.39 -1.48 1.07
CA THR A 47 1.16 -1.10 1.78
C THR A 47 1.26 0.25 2.48
N SER A 48 2.44 0.62 3.00
CA SER A 48 2.68 1.89 3.71
C SER A 48 3.18 3.03 2.82
N TYR A 49 3.26 2.81 1.50
CA TYR A 49 3.87 3.76 0.56
C TYR A 49 3.33 5.19 0.69
N GLN A 50 2.01 5.35 0.87
CA GLN A 50 1.38 6.67 1.06
C GLN A 50 1.91 7.44 2.27
N ASP A 51 2.34 6.74 3.32
CA ASP A 51 2.86 7.36 4.55
C ASP A 51 4.33 7.75 4.37
N LEU A 52 5.04 7.10 3.46
CA LEU A 52 6.45 7.35 3.16
C LEU A 52 6.66 8.50 2.17
N TYR A 53 5.72 8.71 1.24
CA TYR A 53 5.85 9.68 0.14
C TYR A 53 4.75 10.75 0.11
N GLY A 54 3.83 10.72 1.07
CA GLY A 54 2.71 11.65 1.14
C GLY A 54 1.67 11.46 0.04
N VAL A 55 0.74 12.41 -0.04
CA VAL A 55 -0.41 12.38 -0.95
C VAL A 55 -0.04 12.52 -2.42
N ASN A 56 1.06 13.21 -2.71
CA ASN A 56 1.60 13.41 -4.06
C ASN A 56 2.42 12.22 -4.56
N GLY A 57 2.68 11.21 -3.71
CA GLY A 57 3.40 10.00 -4.07
C GLY A 57 2.62 9.06 -5.00
N ALA A 58 3.18 7.88 -5.28
CA ALA A 58 2.56 6.84 -6.10
C ALA A 58 1.31 6.19 -5.46
N GLY A 59 1.21 6.24 -4.13
CA GLY A 59 0.16 5.57 -3.35
C GLY A 59 0.49 4.12 -3.00
N PRO A 60 -0.37 3.43 -2.25
CA PRO A 60 -0.14 2.03 -1.86
C PRO A 60 -0.10 1.09 -3.06
N GLY A 61 0.70 0.03 -2.93
CA GLY A 61 0.85 -1.05 -3.91
C GLY A 61 2.08 -0.95 -4.81
N HIS A 62 2.88 0.11 -4.68
CA HIS A 62 4.13 0.27 -5.44
C HIS A 62 5.34 -0.30 -4.69
N LEU A 63 6.29 -0.85 -5.46
CA LEU A 63 7.52 -1.47 -5.01
C LEU A 63 8.74 -0.60 -5.41
N PRO A 64 9.87 -0.71 -4.68
CA PRO A 64 11.04 0.10 -4.96
C PRO A 64 11.76 -0.37 -6.24
N CYS A 65 12.54 0.52 -6.86
CA CYS A 65 13.50 0.11 -7.89
C CYS A 65 14.55 -0.83 -7.28
N PRO A 66 15.04 -1.82 -8.04
CA PRO A 66 16.25 -2.53 -7.67
C PRO A 66 17.44 -1.56 -7.53
N ASP A 67 18.39 -1.97 -6.71
CA ASP A 67 19.72 -1.38 -6.66
C ASP A 67 20.57 -2.02 -7.76
N THR A 68 21.11 -1.19 -8.64
CA THR A 68 21.95 -1.60 -9.77
C THR A 68 23.38 -1.07 -9.62
N ASP A 69 23.72 -0.48 -8.48
CA ASP A 69 25.07 -0.01 -8.23
C ASP A 69 26.03 -1.20 -8.16
N ASP A 70 27.23 -0.98 -8.70
CA ASP A 70 28.27 -1.98 -8.72
C ASP A 70 28.84 -2.13 -7.31
N THR A 71 28.53 -3.25 -6.65
CA THR A 71 29.03 -3.54 -5.30
C THR A 71 30.50 -3.95 -5.30
N ASP A 72 31.09 -4.23 -6.47
CA ASP A 72 32.49 -4.62 -6.64
C ASP A 72 33.42 -3.40 -6.74
N SER A 73 32.89 -2.17 -6.79
CA SER A 73 33.69 -0.94 -6.84
C SER A 73 34.09 -0.44 -5.43
N PRO A 74 35.37 -0.51 -5.03
CA PRO A 74 35.82 -0.11 -3.68
C PRO A 74 35.87 1.41 -3.47
N SER A 75 35.50 2.22 -4.46
CA SER A 75 35.80 3.65 -4.52
C SER A 75 34.63 4.59 -4.15
N LEU A 76 33.44 4.06 -3.92
CA LEU A 76 32.27 4.85 -3.51
C LEU A 76 31.68 4.27 -2.21
N PRO A 77 31.14 5.11 -1.31
CA PRO A 77 30.33 4.58 -0.21
C PRO A 77 29.22 3.74 -0.84
N LEU A 78 29.10 2.47 -0.43
CA LEU A 78 28.06 1.56 -0.91
C LEU A 78 26.70 2.24 -0.79
N LYS A 79 26.23 2.80 -1.90
CA LYS A 79 24.83 3.15 -2.06
C LYS A 79 24.11 1.81 -2.14
N ALA A 80 23.40 1.50 -1.07
CA ALA A 80 22.64 0.26 -0.95
C ALA A 80 21.13 0.57 -1.08
N GLY A 81 20.80 1.50 -1.99
CA GLY A 81 19.48 2.11 -2.15
C GLY A 81 18.88 1.85 -3.52
N PRO A 82 17.61 2.21 -3.74
CA PRO A 82 16.97 2.06 -5.06
C PRO A 82 17.63 2.98 -6.10
N ASN A 83 17.71 2.52 -7.35
CA ASN A 83 18.27 3.28 -8.47
C ASN A 83 17.21 3.70 -9.50
N PRO A 84 16.41 4.76 -9.24
CA PRO A 84 15.50 5.31 -10.23
C PRO A 84 16.23 6.19 -11.27
N PRO A 85 15.67 6.38 -12.49
CA PRO A 85 14.45 5.74 -12.98
C PRO A 85 14.70 4.27 -13.34
N CYS A 86 13.72 3.41 -13.08
CA CYS A 86 13.75 2.03 -13.53
C CYS A 86 12.37 1.63 -14.09
N GLY A 87 12.32 0.55 -14.88
CA GLY A 87 11.07 0.06 -15.47
C GLY A 87 10.77 0.53 -16.90
N SER A 88 11.81 0.82 -17.69
CA SER A 88 11.72 1.01 -19.15
C SER A 88 11.43 -0.28 -19.92
N GLY A 89 11.78 -1.44 -19.34
CA GLY A 89 11.45 -2.77 -19.86
C GLY A 89 10.21 -3.37 -19.21
N ARG A 90 10.03 -4.68 -19.37
CA ARG A 90 8.98 -5.47 -18.68
C ARG A 90 9.30 -5.67 -17.20
N TYR A 91 10.57 -5.87 -16.90
CA TYR A 91 11.11 -6.09 -15.57
C TYR A 91 12.30 -5.17 -15.32
N ALA A 92 12.50 -4.77 -14.07
CA ALA A 92 13.77 -4.25 -13.58
C ALA A 92 14.47 -5.36 -12.77
N ILE A 93 15.78 -5.51 -12.97
CA ILE A 93 16.60 -6.56 -12.35
C ILE A 93 17.78 -5.88 -11.65
N GLY A 94 18.05 -6.29 -10.42
CA GLY A 94 19.20 -5.83 -9.64
C GLY A 94 19.22 -6.49 -8.28
N LEU A 95 19.91 -5.88 -7.32
CA LEU A 95 19.89 -6.29 -5.93
C LEU A 95 18.69 -5.65 -5.22
N LEU A 96 18.16 -6.31 -4.20
CA LEU A 96 17.19 -5.69 -3.30
C LEU A 96 17.89 -4.53 -2.59
N PRO A 97 17.32 -3.31 -2.60
CA PRO A 97 17.84 -2.21 -1.80
C PRO A 97 17.94 -2.62 -0.32
N SER A 98 19.05 -2.34 0.34
CA SER A 98 19.16 -2.59 1.78
C SER A 98 18.30 -1.62 2.57
N TYR A 99 18.19 -0.38 2.09
CA TYR A 99 17.34 0.65 2.69
C TYR A 99 16.90 1.73 1.68
N ILE A 100 15.91 2.52 2.07
CA ILE A 100 15.51 3.77 1.43
C ILE A 100 15.66 4.88 2.45
N GLN A 101 16.36 5.94 2.05
CA GLN A 101 16.55 7.12 2.88
C GLN A 101 15.46 8.14 2.60
N PHE A 102 14.80 8.60 3.66
CA PHE A 102 13.88 9.73 3.69
C PHE A 102 14.53 10.89 4.46
N SER A 103 13.91 12.07 4.44
CA SER A 103 14.44 13.28 5.08
C SER A 103 14.71 13.11 6.58
N ASP A 104 13.89 12.31 7.26
CA ASP A 104 13.86 12.15 8.71
C ASP A 104 14.05 10.69 9.17
N GLN A 105 13.96 9.72 8.26
CA GLN A 105 14.00 8.29 8.60
C GLN A 105 14.59 7.42 7.48
N SER A 106 14.84 6.15 7.79
CA SER A 106 15.25 5.14 6.81
C SER A 106 14.35 3.91 6.90
N TYR A 107 13.83 3.44 5.77
CA TYR A 107 13.12 2.17 5.68
C TYR A 107 14.12 1.06 5.31
N ARG A 108 14.22 -0.03 6.08
CA ARG A 108 15.17 -1.12 5.83
C ARG A 108 14.45 -2.37 5.36
N PHE A 109 14.98 -3.04 4.33
CA PHE A 109 14.42 -4.29 3.81
C PHE A 109 15.12 -5.55 4.32
N LEU A 110 16.41 -5.43 4.65
CA LEU A 110 17.26 -6.53 5.10
C LEU A 110 18.16 -6.08 6.24
N SER A 111 18.51 -7.01 7.13
CA SER A 111 19.60 -6.79 8.08
C SER A 111 20.94 -6.80 7.33
N PRO A 112 21.94 -5.99 7.75
CA PRO A 112 23.30 -6.08 7.19
C PRO A 112 23.90 -7.49 7.24
N ALA A 113 23.47 -8.31 8.21
CA ALA A 113 23.95 -9.68 8.39
C ALA A 113 23.37 -10.69 7.38
N ASP A 114 22.24 -10.36 6.74
CA ASP A 114 21.49 -11.28 5.88
C ASP A 114 22.07 -11.39 4.45
N GLY A 115 23.07 -10.57 4.13
CA GLY A 115 23.59 -10.40 2.78
C GLY A 115 22.59 -9.67 1.88
N ARG A 116 22.88 -9.61 0.57
CA ARG A 116 21.99 -9.02 -0.43
C ARG A 116 21.27 -10.10 -1.21
N LEU A 117 20.01 -9.85 -1.52
CA LEU A 117 19.18 -10.72 -2.35
C LEU A 117 19.10 -10.14 -3.76
N TRP A 118 19.05 -11.01 -4.77
CA TRP A 118 18.68 -10.58 -6.11
C TRP A 118 17.18 -10.35 -6.18
N TYR A 119 16.80 -9.29 -6.88
CA TYR A 119 15.47 -8.74 -6.92
C TYR A 119 15.08 -8.39 -8.35
N VAL A 120 13.97 -8.99 -8.77
CA VAL A 120 13.35 -8.75 -10.07
C VAL A 120 11.95 -8.23 -9.79
N VAL A 121 11.57 -7.13 -10.42
CA VAL A 121 10.25 -6.51 -10.20
C VAL A 121 9.61 -6.13 -11.52
N SER A 122 8.33 -6.46 -11.64
CA SER A 122 7.46 -6.07 -12.75
C SER A 122 7.40 -4.57 -12.81
N SER A 123 7.71 -4.01 -13.97
CA SER A 123 7.63 -2.58 -14.20
C SER A 123 6.26 -2.05 -13.75
N ASN A 124 5.17 -2.78 -14.00
CA ASN A 124 3.81 -2.39 -13.64
C ASN A 124 3.62 -1.99 -12.16
N PHE A 125 4.48 -2.47 -11.26
CA PHE A 125 4.41 -2.22 -9.82
C PHE A 125 5.56 -1.37 -9.29
N ILE A 126 6.53 -0.97 -10.11
CA ILE A 126 7.63 -0.12 -9.67
C ILE A 126 7.13 1.31 -9.44
N ASN A 127 7.67 1.97 -8.41
CA ASN A 127 7.64 3.40 -8.24
C ASN A 127 8.22 4.16 -9.47
N ASN A 128 7.45 5.10 -10.04
CA ASN A 128 7.81 5.97 -11.16
C ASN A 128 7.73 5.34 -12.57
N PRO A 129 6.51 5.06 -13.02
CA PRO A 129 6.00 5.93 -14.08
C PRO A 129 4.58 6.41 -13.84
N VAL A 130 4.39 7.66 -14.23
CA VAL A 130 3.09 8.33 -14.34
C VAL A 130 2.15 7.43 -15.16
N ASN A 131 0.91 7.23 -14.68
CA ASN A 131 -0.17 6.44 -15.31
C ASN A 131 -0.22 4.93 -15.03
N ARG A 132 0.43 4.42 -13.97
CA ARG A 132 0.21 3.04 -13.49
C ARG A 132 -0.80 3.02 -12.35
N LEU A 133 -1.93 2.36 -12.57
CA LEU A 133 -2.98 2.18 -11.55
C LEU A 133 -2.67 0.93 -10.74
N VAL A 134 -2.60 1.07 -9.42
CA VAL A 134 -2.55 -0.07 -8.49
C VAL A 134 -3.70 0.07 -7.50
N ASN A 135 -4.73 -0.76 -7.67
CA ASN A 135 -5.94 -0.83 -6.86
C ASN A 135 -6.57 -2.24 -6.97
N LEU A 136 -7.76 -2.47 -6.37
CA LEU A 136 -8.42 -3.78 -6.40
C LEU A 136 -8.94 -4.19 -7.78
N SER A 137 -9.38 -3.26 -8.63
CA SER A 137 -9.94 -3.60 -9.95
C SER A 137 -8.87 -4.01 -10.97
N VAL A 138 -7.66 -3.42 -10.86
CA VAL A 138 -6.49 -3.92 -11.58
C VAL A 138 -6.13 -5.31 -11.07
N ALA A 139 -6.27 -5.54 -9.76
CA ALA A 139 -5.97 -6.81 -9.14
C ALA A 139 -6.87 -7.94 -9.64
N ASP A 140 -8.18 -7.81 -9.81
CA ASP A 140 -9.01 -8.97 -10.19
C ASP A 140 -8.53 -9.70 -11.47
N THR A 141 -8.01 -8.93 -12.43
CA THR A 141 -7.38 -9.46 -13.65
C THR A 141 -5.92 -9.93 -13.47
N THR A 142 -5.26 -9.52 -12.38
CA THR A 142 -3.80 -9.67 -12.11
C THR A 142 -3.45 -10.23 -10.72
N LEU A 143 -4.39 -10.74 -9.92
CA LEU A 143 -4.13 -11.19 -8.54
C LEU A 143 -3.14 -12.36 -8.53
N ARG A 144 -3.08 -13.12 -9.63
CA ARG A 144 -2.08 -14.17 -9.90
C ARG A 144 -0.85 -13.69 -10.66
N GLU A 145 -0.79 -12.41 -11.05
CA GLU A 145 0.41 -11.80 -11.58
C GLU A 145 1.43 -11.75 -10.46
N ALA A 146 2.50 -12.52 -10.65
CA ALA A 146 3.70 -12.31 -9.87
C ALA A 146 4.26 -10.94 -10.24
N VAL A 147 4.54 -10.13 -9.23
CA VAL A 147 4.97 -8.75 -9.39
C VAL A 147 6.42 -8.54 -8.99
N ALA A 148 6.95 -9.42 -8.14
CA ALA A 148 8.33 -9.40 -7.73
C ALA A 148 8.84 -10.82 -7.48
N PHE A 149 10.14 -10.98 -7.62
CA PHE A 149 10.83 -12.24 -7.40
C PHE A 149 12.16 -11.96 -6.71
N LEU A 150 12.39 -12.69 -5.63
CA LEU A 150 13.60 -12.67 -4.84
C LEU A 150 14.31 -13.99 -5.01
N VAL A 151 15.62 -13.95 -5.20
CA VAL A 151 16.46 -15.15 -5.27
C VAL A 151 17.75 -14.95 -4.51
N GLN A 152 18.12 -15.96 -3.74
CA GLN A 152 19.42 -16.03 -3.09
C GLN A 152 20.37 -16.85 -3.96
N LEU A 153 21.26 -16.15 -4.67
CA LEU A 153 22.30 -16.77 -5.48
C LEU A 153 23.57 -17.02 -4.62
N PRO A 154 24.44 -17.97 -5.00
CA PRO A 154 25.67 -18.23 -4.27
C PRO A 154 26.57 -17.00 -4.21
N ASN A 155 27.16 -16.72 -3.05
CA ASN A 155 28.08 -15.58 -2.85
C ASN A 155 29.35 -15.66 -3.73
N SER A 156 29.66 -16.83 -4.29
CA SER A 156 30.77 -17.02 -5.22
C SER A 156 30.46 -16.58 -6.66
N MET A 157 29.20 -16.29 -6.98
CA MET A 157 28.79 -15.81 -8.29
C MET A 157 29.01 -14.31 -8.38
N ALA A 158 29.85 -13.87 -9.32
CA ALA A 158 30.09 -12.46 -9.56
C ALA A 158 28.80 -11.73 -9.96
N GLN A 159 28.65 -10.46 -9.58
CA GLN A 159 27.40 -9.69 -9.79
C GLN A 159 26.98 -9.69 -11.27
N MET A 160 27.94 -9.48 -12.18
CA MET A 160 27.72 -9.51 -13.62
C MET A 160 27.19 -10.86 -14.14
N GLN A 161 27.69 -11.98 -13.60
CA GLN A 161 27.23 -13.32 -13.99
C GLN A 161 25.82 -13.59 -13.50
N ALA A 162 25.53 -13.20 -12.27
CA ALA A 162 24.21 -13.33 -11.68
C ALA A 162 23.16 -12.50 -12.43
N GLN A 163 23.48 -11.25 -12.76
CA GLN A 163 22.60 -10.39 -13.57
C GLN A 163 22.34 -11.00 -14.95
N ALA A 164 23.39 -11.44 -15.67
CA ALA A 164 23.24 -12.05 -16.99
C ALA A 164 22.37 -13.33 -16.95
N LEU A 165 22.51 -14.15 -15.91
CA LEU A 165 21.66 -15.32 -15.70
C LEU A 165 20.19 -14.92 -15.56
N LEU A 166 19.90 -13.91 -14.74
CA LEU A 166 18.52 -13.45 -14.52
C LEU A 166 17.95 -12.82 -15.79
N GLU A 167 18.67 -11.95 -16.47
CA GLU A 167 18.26 -11.36 -17.74
C GLU A 167 17.96 -12.43 -18.79
N GLN A 168 18.79 -13.48 -18.89
CA GLN A 168 18.55 -14.61 -19.78
C GLN A 168 17.27 -15.36 -19.40
N VAL A 169 17.05 -15.66 -18.11
CA VAL A 169 15.85 -16.36 -17.66
C VAL A 169 14.59 -15.55 -17.95
N PHE A 170 14.60 -14.25 -17.62
CA PHE A 170 13.44 -13.37 -17.74
C PHE A 170 13.17 -12.87 -19.17
N SER A 171 14.16 -12.92 -20.07
CA SER A 171 13.94 -12.70 -21.51
C SER A 171 13.29 -13.89 -22.20
N GLN A 172 13.59 -15.13 -21.76
CA GLN A 172 13.01 -16.35 -22.33
C GLN A 172 11.65 -16.72 -21.72
N GLN A 173 11.40 -16.32 -20.47
CA GLN A 173 10.19 -16.65 -19.73
C GLN A 173 9.50 -15.35 -19.29
N PRO A 174 8.53 -14.84 -20.07
CA PRO A 174 7.87 -13.59 -19.75
C PRO A 174 7.02 -13.66 -18.48
N LEU A 175 6.73 -14.85 -17.94
CA LEU A 175 5.96 -14.99 -16.71
C LEU A 175 6.89 -15.35 -15.55
N LEU A 176 6.86 -14.53 -14.50
CA LEU A 176 7.65 -14.70 -13.27
C LEU A 176 7.56 -16.10 -12.65
N PRO A 177 6.40 -16.78 -12.58
CA PRO A 177 6.34 -18.15 -12.04
C PRO A 177 7.09 -19.18 -12.91
N MET A 178 7.11 -18.99 -14.24
CA MET A 178 7.86 -19.86 -15.15
C MET A 178 9.36 -19.60 -15.03
N ALA A 179 9.77 -18.34 -14.86
CA ALA A 179 11.15 -17.98 -14.56
C ALA A 179 11.63 -18.61 -13.24
N ALA A 180 10.80 -18.62 -12.20
CA ALA A 180 11.09 -19.27 -10.93
C ALA A 180 11.42 -20.77 -11.10
N SER A 181 10.71 -21.48 -11.97
CA SER A 181 10.97 -22.90 -12.23
C SER A 181 12.37 -23.17 -12.81
N ARG A 182 12.91 -22.25 -13.62
CA ARG A 182 14.28 -22.31 -14.17
C ARG A 182 15.35 -22.07 -13.10
N LEU A 183 14.97 -21.42 -12.02
CA LEU A 183 15.83 -21.09 -10.88
C LEU A 183 15.55 -21.98 -9.65
N ALA A 184 14.78 -23.06 -9.80
CA ALA A 184 14.36 -23.93 -8.69
C ALA A 184 15.50 -24.59 -7.89
N ARG A 185 16.74 -24.55 -8.41
CA ARG A 185 17.96 -24.97 -7.69
C ARG A 185 18.44 -23.97 -6.63
N TYR A 186 17.89 -22.77 -6.63
CA TYR A 186 18.20 -21.71 -5.67
C TYR A 186 16.99 -21.45 -4.78
N PRO A 187 17.21 -20.97 -3.54
CA PRO A 187 16.10 -20.47 -2.73
C PRO A 187 15.48 -19.23 -3.38
N THR A 188 14.17 -19.28 -3.61
CA THR A 188 13.42 -18.22 -4.28
C THR A 188 12.14 -17.91 -3.54
N VAL A 189 11.71 -16.65 -3.62
CA VAL A 189 10.38 -16.20 -3.19
C VAL A 189 9.76 -15.40 -4.32
N THR A 190 8.50 -15.69 -4.63
CA THR A 190 7.70 -14.90 -5.57
C THR A 190 6.68 -14.10 -4.77
N LEU A 191 6.54 -12.82 -5.10
CA LEU A 191 5.50 -11.94 -4.59
C LEU A 191 4.43 -11.78 -5.66
N TYR A 192 3.18 -11.97 -5.28
CA TYR A 192 2.01 -11.77 -6.14
C TYR A 192 1.31 -10.45 -5.78
N ALA A 193 0.57 -9.87 -6.72
CA ALA A 193 -0.22 -8.67 -6.43
C ALA A 193 -1.19 -8.89 -5.24
N SER A 194 -1.75 -10.10 -5.14
CA SER A 194 -2.60 -10.51 -4.02
C SER A 194 -1.92 -10.45 -2.64
N ASP A 195 -0.58 -10.52 -2.57
CA ASP A 195 0.15 -10.55 -1.31
C ASP A 195 0.08 -9.23 -0.54
N PHE A 196 -0.16 -8.10 -1.22
CA PHE A 196 -0.20 -6.79 -0.59
C PHE A 196 -1.41 -5.96 -1.01
N ILE A 197 -2.11 -6.26 -2.12
CA ILE A 197 -3.24 -5.42 -2.54
C ILE A 197 -4.37 -5.40 -1.52
N HIS A 198 -4.70 -6.53 -0.87
CA HIS A 198 -5.71 -6.54 0.19
C HIS A 198 -5.30 -5.66 1.36
N SER A 199 -4.05 -5.78 1.81
CA SER A 199 -3.51 -4.94 2.89
C SER A 199 -3.41 -3.47 2.50
N ALA A 200 -3.09 -3.18 1.24
CA ALA A 200 -3.11 -1.83 0.69
C ALA A 200 -4.54 -1.27 0.72
N ALA A 201 -5.52 -2.06 0.28
CA ALA A 201 -6.92 -1.65 0.30
C ALA A 201 -7.43 -1.37 1.73
N LEU A 202 -7.01 -2.18 2.72
CA LEU A 202 -7.31 -1.93 4.14
C LEU A 202 -6.61 -0.68 4.69
N ARG A 203 -5.38 -0.40 4.24
CA ARG A 203 -4.66 0.81 4.59
C ARG A 203 -5.34 2.05 4.01
N VAL A 204 -5.79 1.96 2.77
CA VAL A 204 -6.56 2.99 2.06
C VAL A 204 -7.91 3.23 2.74
N ALA A 205 -8.62 2.15 3.11
CA ALA A 205 -9.83 2.19 3.92
C ALA A 205 -9.62 2.93 5.26
N THR A 206 -8.54 2.61 5.97
CA THR A 206 -8.19 3.27 7.24
C THR A 206 -7.89 4.75 7.03
N TRP A 207 -7.15 5.10 5.97
CA TRP A 207 -6.88 6.49 5.60
C TRP A 207 -8.19 7.24 5.31
N ALA A 208 -9.08 6.62 4.52
CA ALA A 208 -10.39 7.13 4.20
C ALA A 208 -11.13 7.47 5.50
N VAL A 209 -11.41 6.48 6.36
CA VAL A 209 -12.16 6.69 7.61
C VAL A 209 -11.57 7.79 8.51
N ARG A 210 -10.25 7.92 8.59
CA ARG A 210 -9.63 9.02 9.34
C ARG A 210 -9.96 10.39 8.74
N ARG A 211 -9.95 10.52 7.40
CA ARG A 211 -10.36 11.76 6.72
C ARG A 211 -11.84 12.05 6.94
N LEU A 212 -12.69 11.02 6.88
CA LEU A 212 -14.13 11.11 7.15
C LEU A 212 -14.42 11.64 8.56
N SER A 213 -13.77 11.08 9.58
CA SER A 213 -13.92 11.53 10.96
C SER A 213 -13.45 12.98 11.13
N LYS A 214 -12.29 13.35 10.58
CA LYS A 214 -11.80 14.75 10.62
C LYS A 214 -12.76 15.73 9.94
N ALA A 215 -13.33 15.37 8.79
CA ALA A 215 -14.33 16.18 8.10
C ALA A 215 -15.59 16.35 8.97
N GLY A 216 -16.03 15.29 9.63
CA GLY A 216 -17.17 15.34 10.55
C GLY A 216 -16.94 16.21 11.77
N GLU A 217 -15.78 16.09 12.42
CA GLU A 217 -15.38 16.93 13.54
C GLU A 217 -15.41 18.42 13.18
N ARG A 218 -14.89 18.79 12.00
CA ARG A 218 -14.88 20.18 11.51
C ARG A 218 -16.29 20.71 11.26
N ARG A 219 -17.14 19.93 10.59
CA ARG A 219 -18.54 20.34 10.33
C ARG A 219 -19.33 20.51 11.61
N CYS A 220 -19.12 19.63 12.59
CA CYS A 220 -19.71 19.82 13.91
C CYS A 220 -19.24 21.11 14.56
N ALA A 221 -17.93 21.38 14.54
CA ALA A 221 -17.39 22.61 15.11
C ALA A 221 -18.02 23.87 14.49
N GLN A 222 -18.29 23.87 13.18
CA GLN A 222 -18.96 24.98 12.48
C GLN A 222 -20.45 25.09 12.78
N GLN A 223 -21.16 23.98 12.98
CA GLN A 223 -22.61 23.96 13.26
C GLN A 223 -22.95 24.12 14.75
N GLY A 224 -21.94 24.26 15.62
CA GLY A 224 -22.10 24.41 17.07
C GLY A 224 -22.20 23.06 17.80
N ALA A 225 -22.93 23.00 18.91
CA ALA A 225 -22.92 21.84 19.82
C ALA A 225 -23.57 20.56 19.24
N SER A 226 -24.18 20.62 18.06
CA SER A 226 -24.99 19.52 17.53
C SER A 226 -24.44 18.99 16.21
N CYS A 227 -23.80 17.82 16.27
CA CYS A 227 -23.43 17.01 15.11
C CYS A 227 -24.63 16.40 14.36
N LYS A 228 -25.85 16.83 14.68
CA LYS A 228 -27.10 16.20 14.26
C LYS A 228 -27.33 16.17 12.77
N PRO A 229 -27.28 17.31 12.09
CA PRO A 229 -27.58 17.37 10.67
C PRO A 229 -26.57 16.56 9.86
N TYR A 230 -25.29 16.59 10.24
CA TYR A 230 -24.24 15.84 9.58
C TYR A 230 -24.43 14.32 9.71
N LEU A 231 -24.62 13.82 10.93
CA LEU A 231 -24.87 12.39 11.13
C LEU A 231 -26.15 11.98 10.42
N GLU A 232 -27.22 12.78 10.49
CA GLU A 232 -28.45 12.49 9.74
C GLU A 232 -28.21 12.45 8.25
N GLN A 233 -27.42 13.34 7.66
CA GLN A 233 -27.08 13.28 6.23
C GLN A 233 -26.32 11.99 5.88
N VAL A 234 -25.39 11.56 6.74
CA VAL A 234 -24.59 10.33 6.53
C VAL A 234 -25.43 9.07 6.72
N CYS A 235 -26.32 9.05 7.72
CA CYS A 235 -27.18 7.91 8.00
C CYS A 235 -28.52 7.97 7.20
N ALA A 236 -28.85 9.05 6.49
CA ALA A 236 -30.16 9.25 5.85
C ALA A 236 -30.41 8.34 4.64
N ASP A 237 -29.35 7.89 3.97
CA ASP A 237 -29.38 7.15 2.70
C ASP A 237 -29.80 5.67 2.84
N GLU A 238 -30.47 5.31 3.95
CA GLU A 238 -30.78 3.94 4.41
C GLU A 238 -31.93 3.22 3.65
N GLY A 239 -32.35 3.73 2.49
CA GLY A 239 -33.59 3.31 1.84
C GLY A 239 -33.55 1.97 1.09
N SER A 240 -32.41 1.30 0.95
CA SER A 240 -32.35 0.02 0.22
C SER A 240 -31.28 -0.89 0.82
N GLU A 241 -31.40 -2.20 0.64
CA GLU A 241 -30.34 -3.18 0.96
C GLU A 241 -28.98 -2.89 0.26
N GLN A 242 -28.90 -1.80 -0.51
CA GLN A 242 -27.70 -1.20 -1.08
C GLN A 242 -27.24 0.05 -0.27
N ASN A 243 -27.22 -0.03 1.07
CA ASN A 243 -26.59 0.92 2.02
C ASN A 243 -25.06 0.93 1.84
N ARG A 244 -24.63 1.31 0.64
CA ARG A 244 -23.34 1.06 0.06
C ARG A 244 -22.90 2.35 -0.62
N PHE A 245 -22.32 3.28 0.12
CA PHE A 245 -21.64 4.42 -0.49
C PHE A 245 -20.45 3.90 -1.26
N SER A 246 -20.39 4.12 -2.57
CA SER A 246 -19.22 3.76 -3.37
C SER A 246 -18.95 4.78 -4.46
N GLY A 247 -17.70 4.86 -4.90
CA GLY A 247 -17.33 5.70 -6.02
C GLY A 247 -17.48 7.21 -5.72
N VAL A 248 -18.20 7.91 -6.59
CA VAL A 248 -18.29 9.39 -6.58
C VAL A 248 -19.03 9.92 -5.34
N GLY A 249 -20.03 9.21 -4.82
CA GLY A 249 -20.72 9.64 -3.59
C GLY A 249 -19.78 9.71 -2.38
N PHE A 250 -18.81 8.79 -2.31
CA PHE A 250 -17.76 8.81 -1.29
C PHE A 250 -16.81 10.00 -1.49
N LEU A 251 -16.48 10.35 -2.73
CA LEU A 251 -15.62 11.50 -3.03
C LEU A 251 -16.27 12.81 -2.61
N ILE A 252 -17.53 13.05 -2.97
CA ILE A 252 -18.27 14.27 -2.59
C ILE A 252 -18.21 14.46 -1.07
N TRP A 253 -18.31 13.38 -0.31
CA TRP A 253 -18.26 13.45 1.14
C TRP A 253 -16.86 13.75 1.69
N LEU A 254 -15.83 13.18 1.07
CA LEU A 254 -14.43 13.49 1.38
C LEU A 254 -14.03 14.92 1.05
N THR A 255 -14.61 15.51 0.02
CA THR A 255 -14.18 16.83 -0.46
C THR A 255 -14.74 17.91 0.42
N THR A 256 -16.05 17.88 0.70
CA THR A 256 -16.91 18.98 1.15
C THR A 256 -16.54 19.81 2.41
N ASP A 257 -15.30 19.82 2.93
CA ASP A 257 -14.76 20.95 3.70
C ASP A 257 -13.22 20.88 3.94
N LEU A 258 -12.41 20.91 2.87
CA LEU A 258 -10.94 20.94 3.00
C LEU A 258 -10.35 22.31 2.65
N SER A 259 -10.91 23.38 3.22
CA SER A 259 -10.43 24.76 3.03
C SER A 259 -9.16 25.13 3.83
N ASP A 260 -8.52 24.17 4.51
CA ASP A 260 -7.30 24.43 5.27
C ASP A 260 -6.10 24.63 4.33
N SER A 261 -5.27 25.63 4.67
CA SER A 261 -4.19 26.20 3.85
C SER A 261 -2.99 25.27 3.57
N ASP A 262 -3.03 24.01 3.97
CA ASP A 262 -2.09 23.00 3.49
C ASP A 262 -2.57 22.52 2.12
N CYS A 263 -2.30 23.33 1.09
CA CYS A 263 -2.72 23.14 -0.30
C CYS A 263 -2.39 21.76 -0.90
N GLU A 264 -1.54 20.95 -0.26
CA GLU A 264 -1.25 19.58 -0.71
C GLU A 264 -2.40 18.59 -0.44
N ASP A 265 -3.31 18.90 0.49
CA ASP A 265 -4.26 17.93 1.04
C ASP A 265 -5.76 18.24 0.74
N SER A 266 -6.06 19.35 0.05
CA SER A 266 -7.44 19.79 -0.19
C SER A 266 -8.13 19.03 -1.32
N LEU A 267 -8.88 17.96 -1.01
CA LEU A 267 -9.60 17.18 -2.03
C LEU A 267 -10.63 18.01 -2.82
N ASP A 268 -11.21 19.07 -2.25
CA ASP A 268 -12.09 20.01 -2.98
C ASP A 268 -11.37 20.64 -4.18
N GLN A 269 -10.23 21.30 -3.93
CA GLN A 269 -9.43 21.92 -4.98
C GLN A 269 -8.90 20.89 -5.97
N ILE A 270 -8.63 19.67 -5.50
CA ILE A 270 -8.08 18.58 -6.28
C ILE A 270 -9.13 17.98 -7.23
N ILE A 271 -10.40 17.88 -6.85
CA ILE A 271 -11.46 17.35 -7.73
C ILE A 271 -11.84 18.37 -8.80
N ASP A 272 -11.94 19.65 -8.44
CA ASP A 272 -12.31 20.70 -9.40
C ASP A 272 -11.16 21.05 -10.36
N ASN A 273 -9.93 20.65 -10.04
CA ASN A 273 -8.75 20.86 -10.87
C ASN A 273 -8.20 19.52 -11.38
N THR A 274 -8.43 19.24 -12.67
CA THR A 274 -7.93 18.04 -13.34
C THR A 274 -6.44 17.81 -13.14
N GLU A 275 -5.60 18.85 -13.14
CA GLU A 275 -4.15 18.70 -12.93
C GLU A 275 -3.80 18.23 -11.52
N LEU A 276 -4.55 18.67 -10.51
CA LEU A 276 -4.34 18.28 -9.12
C LEU A 276 -4.85 16.87 -8.85
N SER A 277 -5.97 16.47 -9.47
CA SER A 277 -6.50 15.09 -9.37
C SER A 277 -5.49 14.02 -9.79
N HIS A 278 -4.61 14.35 -10.75
CA HIS A 278 -3.53 13.48 -11.19
C HIS A 278 -2.35 13.40 -10.21
N ARG A 279 -2.25 14.32 -9.24
CA ARG A 279 -1.19 14.33 -8.23
C ARG A 279 -1.55 13.48 -7.01
N HIS A 280 -2.81 13.54 -6.57
CA HIS A 280 -3.24 12.81 -5.37
C HIS A 280 -3.43 11.31 -5.65
N TRP A 281 -2.64 10.45 -5.01
CA TRP A 281 -2.64 9.00 -5.29
C TRP A 281 -4.02 8.34 -5.17
N PHE A 282 -4.84 8.76 -4.21
CA PHE A 282 -6.17 8.17 -3.99
C PHE A 282 -7.10 8.34 -5.20
N LEU A 283 -7.05 9.53 -5.82
CA LEU A 283 -7.84 9.86 -7.00
C LEU A 283 -7.20 9.29 -8.27
N ARG A 284 -5.89 9.55 -8.46
CA ARG A 284 -5.14 9.04 -9.61
C ARG A 284 -5.28 7.53 -9.75
N ASN A 285 -5.12 6.78 -8.65
CA ASN A 285 -5.20 5.32 -8.67
C ASN A 285 -6.64 4.79 -8.53
N ARG A 286 -7.65 5.66 -8.55
CA ARG A 286 -9.08 5.32 -8.50
C ARG A 286 -9.46 4.45 -7.29
N TRP A 287 -8.78 4.64 -6.16
CA TRP A 287 -9.04 3.87 -4.95
C TRP A 287 -10.45 4.10 -4.39
N TYR A 288 -11.06 5.26 -4.67
CA TYR A 288 -12.44 5.57 -4.30
C TYR A 288 -13.48 4.61 -4.94
N GLU A 289 -13.13 3.96 -6.04
CA GLU A 289 -13.98 2.96 -6.70
C GLU A 289 -13.91 1.59 -6.01
N SER A 290 -12.78 1.32 -5.37
CA SER A 290 -12.49 0.10 -4.62
C SER A 290 -12.94 0.17 -3.15
N LEU A 291 -13.53 1.28 -2.72
CA LEU A 291 -14.06 1.43 -1.36
C LEU A 291 -15.59 1.46 -1.36
N GLY A 292 -16.13 0.83 -0.33
CA GLY A 292 -17.54 0.85 0.02
C GLY A 292 -17.70 1.15 1.51
N LEU A 293 -18.70 1.95 1.89
CA LEU A 293 -19.04 2.15 3.30
C LEU A 293 -20.39 1.51 3.61
N ILE A 294 -20.46 0.84 4.76
CA ILE A 294 -21.69 0.33 5.36
C ILE A 294 -21.85 1.06 6.69
N VAL A 295 -22.87 1.88 6.82
CA VAL A 295 -23.14 2.62 8.06
C VAL A 295 -23.97 1.72 9.00
N ASP A 296 -23.57 1.63 10.26
CA ASP A 296 -24.29 0.88 11.30
C ASP A 296 -25.69 1.45 11.52
N THR A 297 -26.69 0.59 11.69
CA THR A 297 -28.10 1.01 11.88
C THR A 297 -28.31 1.86 13.13
N ASN A 298 -27.42 1.76 14.12
CA ASN A 298 -27.46 2.60 15.33
C ASN A 298 -26.87 4.00 15.09
N CYS A 299 -26.39 4.31 13.89
CA CYS A 299 -25.87 5.63 13.51
C CYS A 299 -26.87 6.75 13.83
N ARG A 300 -28.16 6.52 13.58
CA ARG A 300 -29.24 7.49 13.89
C ARG A 300 -29.54 7.61 15.38
N ALA A 301 -29.26 6.57 16.16
CA ALA A 301 -29.60 6.49 17.58
C ALA A 301 -28.55 7.13 18.50
N ALA A 302 -27.35 7.44 17.99
CA ALA A 302 -26.27 8.00 18.79
C ALA A 302 -26.62 9.42 19.31
N GLU A 303 -26.78 9.55 20.63
CA GLU A 303 -26.89 10.84 21.32
C GLU A 303 -25.53 11.56 21.29
N ARG A 304 -25.57 12.86 20.99
CA ARG A 304 -24.50 13.55 20.25
C ARG A 304 -23.56 14.31 21.16
N SER A 305 -22.29 13.96 21.10
CA SER A 305 -21.19 14.84 21.52
C SER A 305 -19.97 14.77 20.59
N HIS A 306 -19.74 13.65 19.89
CA HIS A 306 -18.55 13.46 19.05
C HIS A 306 -18.87 12.85 17.69
N CYS A 307 -18.37 13.48 16.62
CA CYS A 307 -18.49 13.01 15.23
C CYS A 307 -17.32 12.10 14.82
N GLN A 308 -17.09 11.08 15.63
CA GLN A 308 -16.02 10.12 15.38
C GLN A 308 -16.61 8.81 14.89
N PHE A 309 -16.16 8.39 13.71
CA PHE A 309 -16.43 7.06 13.19
C PHE A 309 -15.29 6.13 13.57
N ARG A 310 -15.67 4.96 14.08
CA ARG A 310 -14.75 3.81 14.20
C ARG A 310 -15.03 2.81 13.10
N VAL A 311 -13.96 2.18 12.63
CA VAL A 311 -14.05 1.02 11.74
C VAL A 311 -14.57 -0.15 12.57
N LEU A 312 -15.71 -0.72 12.17
CA LEU A 312 -16.18 -1.99 12.69
C LEU A 312 -15.22 -3.09 12.25
N LYS A 313 -14.99 -4.11 13.11
CA LYS A 313 -14.17 -5.29 12.74
C LYS A 313 -14.71 -6.08 11.54
N LYS A 314 -15.87 -5.71 11.02
CA LYS A 314 -16.48 -6.29 9.81
C LYS A 314 -16.04 -5.45 8.62
N TYR A 315 -15.05 -5.95 7.89
CA TYR A 315 -14.86 -5.59 6.50
C TYR A 315 -15.06 -6.83 5.64
N SER A 316 -15.55 -6.64 4.42
CA SER A 316 -15.60 -7.70 3.42
C SER A 316 -14.96 -7.20 2.14
N ILE A 317 -14.28 -8.10 1.45
CA ILE A 317 -13.82 -7.85 0.07
C ILE A 317 -14.78 -8.61 -0.82
N ASP A 318 -15.57 -7.89 -1.60
CA ASP A 318 -16.59 -8.45 -2.49
C ASP A 318 -16.69 -7.58 -3.75
N ASN A 319 -16.63 -8.21 -4.93
CA ASN A 319 -16.67 -7.54 -6.24
C ASN A 319 -15.68 -6.37 -6.34
N ASP A 320 -14.39 -6.61 -6.05
CA ASP A 320 -13.30 -5.63 -6.08
C ASP A 320 -13.46 -4.41 -5.17
N LYS A 321 -14.33 -4.52 -4.17
CA LYS A 321 -14.56 -3.47 -3.18
C LYS A 321 -14.26 -3.95 -1.78
N VAL A 322 -13.59 -3.09 -1.01
CA VAL A 322 -13.53 -3.18 0.45
C VAL A 322 -14.74 -2.49 1.02
N TRP A 323 -15.65 -3.25 1.60
CA TRP A 323 -16.76 -2.74 2.39
C TRP A 323 -16.30 -2.49 3.83
N ILE A 324 -16.42 -1.26 4.30
CA ILE A 324 -16.02 -0.83 5.63
C ILE A 324 -17.28 -0.55 6.45
N GLY A 325 -17.50 -1.33 7.52
CA GLY A 325 -18.51 -0.99 8.50
C GLY A 325 -18.10 0.24 9.31
N LEU A 326 -18.96 1.25 9.39
CA LEU A 326 -18.77 2.45 10.20
C LEU A 326 -19.78 2.48 11.33
N SER A 327 -19.32 2.74 12.55
CA SER A 327 -20.18 2.97 13.71
C SER A 327 -19.74 4.25 14.42
N PRO A 328 -20.67 5.07 14.96
CA PRO A 328 -20.30 6.15 15.85
C PRO A 328 -19.61 5.61 17.09
N GLU A 329 -18.63 6.35 17.62
CA GLU A 329 -17.86 5.92 18.79
C GLU A 329 -18.72 5.72 20.06
N ASN A 330 -19.86 6.42 20.15
CA ASN A 330 -20.78 6.40 21.31
C ASN A 330 -22.04 5.54 21.12
N ALA A 331 -22.09 4.64 20.13
CA ALA A 331 -23.29 3.82 19.86
C ALA A 331 -23.43 2.58 20.79
N GLN A 332 -22.89 2.62 22.01
CA GLN A 332 -22.96 1.51 22.98
C GLN A 332 -23.69 1.90 24.26
#